data_AF-A0A4T0IAS2-F1
#
_entry.id   AF-A0A4T0IAS2-F1
#
_cell.length_a   1.000
_cell.length_b   1.000
_cell.length_c   1.000
_cell.angle_alpha   90.00
_cell.angle_beta   90.00
_cell.angle_gamma   90.00
#
_symmetry.space_group_name_H-M   'P 1'
#
loop_
_entity.id
_entity.type
_entity.pdbx_description
1 polymer ?
#
loop_
_entity_poly.entity_id
_entity_poly.type
_entity_poly.pdbx_seq_one_letter_code
_entity_poly.pdbx_strand_id
1 'polypeptide(L)'
;MKTFTTLATLVISSAFTRAAPFDHAEWVNPDYIARMSIHESCNATQTIQLEKALDDFERFSHNAQSYLQRAGTEDELIDKYFGSSSNPENQPVAAGIFASLSDGDKAGASLRCDDPDGLCALYDGYYAGHHRGTNGTLETVICDLSYETRKPIEQVCALGHLVPDDQAGKFWGIDLIHRFSHLPIVAGGSVGHAADEYETLIDLAKNNASEAAWNMKTLQYFALDAWAHTFAVPGVGCDEYADSADQSKSTPTPTPEPEPSPTDDAPLLCHTHANGEEHCTTAE
;
A
#
# COMPACT_ATOMS: atom_id res chain seq x y z
N MET A 1 -52.90 -1.46 -38.62
CA MET A 1 -51.66 -2.16 -38.22
C MET A 1 -50.49 -1.22 -38.53
N LYS A 2 -49.85 -0.66 -37.50
CA LYS A 2 -48.64 0.18 -37.65
C LYS A 2 -47.52 -0.58 -36.95
N THR A 3 -46.57 -1.08 -37.73
CA THR A 3 -45.36 -1.75 -37.25
C THR A 3 -44.33 -0.68 -36.88
N PHE A 4 -43.94 -0.65 -35.61
CA PHE A 4 -42.77 0.10 -35.14
C PHE A 4 -41.55 -0.81 -35.27
N THR A 5 -40.57 -0.38 -36.06
CA THR A 5 -39.27 -1.03 -36.19
C THR A 5 -38.31 -0.35 -35.24
N THR A 6 -37.96 -1.01 -34.15
CA THR A 6 -36.93 -0.54 -33.20
C THR A 6 -35.55 -0.82 -33.81
N LEU A 7 -34.78 0.23 -34.13
CA LEU A 7 -33.35 0.07 -34.41
C LEU A 7 -32.62 -0.18 -33.09
N ALA A 8 -32.02 -1.36 -32.94
CA ALA A 8 -31.07 -1.64 -31.89
C ALA A 8 -29.71 -1.04 -32.28
N THR A 9 -29.27 -0.02 -31.53
CA THR A 9 -27.92 0.55 -31.67
C THR A 9 -26.92 -0.44 -31.09
N LEU A 10 -26.09 -1.03 -31.95
CA LEU A 10 -25.01 -1.93 -31.56
C LEU A 10 -23.86 -1.09 -30.98
N VAL A 11 -23.67 -1.12 -29.67
CA VAL A 11 -22.48 -0.53 -29.02
C VAL A 11 -21.33 -1.50 -29.21
N ILE A 12 -20.43 -1.19 -30.16
CA ILE A 12 -19.18 -1.93 -30.34
C ILE A 12 -18.21 -1.44 -29.26
N SER A 13 -18.14 -2.16 -28.14
CA SER A 13 -17.09 -1.95 -27.14
C SER A 13 -15.80 -2.54 -27.69
N SER A 14 -15.00 -1.71 -28.36
CA SER A 14 -13.66 -2.10 -28.81
C SER A 14 -12.75 -2.29 -27.59
N ALA A 15 -12.72 -3.50 -27.04
CA ALA A 15 -11.71 -3.89 -26.08
C ALA A 15 -10.35 -3.95 -26.80
N PHE A 16 -9.57 -2.88 -26.71
CA PHE A 16 -8.17 -2.92 -27.12
C PHE A 16 -7.47 -3.98 -26.27
N THR A 17 -7.09 -5.09 -26.90
CA THR A 17 -6.30 -6.13 -26.26
C THR A 17 -4.89 -5.56 -26.09
N ARG A 18 -4.51 -5.24 -24.84
CA ARG A 18 -3.12 -4.88 -24.52
C ARG A 18 -2.24 -6.06 -24.90
N ALA A 19 -1.17 -5.81 -25.65
CA ALA A 19 -0.20 -6.85 -25.95
C ALA A 19 0.31 -7.46 -24.63
N ALA A 20 0.43 -8.78 -24.55
CA ALA A 20 1.05 -9.42 -23.41
C ALA A 20 2.47 -8.86 -23.22
N PRO A 21 2.93 -8.66 -21.97
CA PRO A 21 4.30 -8.24 -21.74
C PRO A 21 5.28 -9.23 -22.39
N PHE A 22 6.29 -8.69 -23.08
CA PHE A 22 7.41 -9.49 -23.59
C PHE A 22 8.32 -9.83 -22.42
N ASP A 23 7.97 -10.87 -21.67
CA ASP A 23 8.78 -11.36 -20.56
C ASP A 23 9.72 -12.47 -21.03
N HIS A 24 11.02 -12.16 -21.03
CA HIS A 24 12.11 -13.07 -21.36
C HIS A 24 13.22 -12.97 -20.30
N ALA A 25 12.84 -12.80 -19.02
CA ALA A 25 13.79 -12.67 -17.91
C ALA A 25 14.88 -13.77 -17.95
N GLU A 26 14.50 -15.01 -18.25
CA GLU A 26 15.42 -16.16 -18.37
C GLU A 26 16.54 -15.98 -19.42
N TRP A 27 16.32 -15.18 -20.48
CA TRP A 27 17.35 -14.89 -21.49
C TRP A 27 18.39 -13.90 -20.99
N VAL A 28 18.02 -13.04 -20.05
CA VAL A 28 18.90 -12.06 -19.42
C VAL A 28 19.63 -12.72 -18.24
N ASN A 29 18.89 -13.43 -17.39
CA ASN A 29 19.40 -14.15 -16.24
C ASN A 29 18.57 -15.44 -16.01
N PRO A 30 19.11 -16.64 -16.28
CA PRO A 30 18.38 -17.90 -16.10
C PRO A 30 18.18 -18.28 -14.62
N ASP A 31 18.95 -17.69 -13.71
CA ASP A 31 18.85 -17.91 -12.26
C ASP A 31 17.97 -16.85 -11.58
N TYR A 32 17.25 -16.04 -12.37
CA TYR A 32 16.37 -14.98 -11.90
C TYR A 32 15.29 -15.52 -10.96
N ILE A 33 15.18 -14.91 -9.78
CA ILE A 33 14.09 -15.18 -8.84
C ILE A 33 13.34 -13.89 -8.56
N ALA A 34 12.09 -13.81 -8.99
CA ALA A 34 11.24 -12.63 -8.79
C ALA A 34 10.82 -12.42 -7.33
N ARG A 35 10.67 -13.50 -6.56
CA ARG A 35 10.05 -13.46 -5.23
C ARG A 35 11.05 -13.83 -4.13
N MET A 36 11.02 -13.07 -3.04
CA MET A 36 11.85 -13.32 -1.86
C MET A 36 11.62 -14.74 -1.33
N SER A 37 12.69 -15.47 -1.00
CA SER A 37 12.55 -16.79 -0.38
C SER A 37 12.23 -16.68 1.11
N ILE A 38 11.49 -17.65 1.65
CA ILE A 38 11.27 -17.79 3.10
C ILE A 38 12.16 -18.93 3.58
N HIS A 39 13.04 -18.62 4.52
CA HIS A 39 14.02 -19.56 5.07
C HIS A 39 13.32 -20.65 5.92
N GLU A 40 13.91 -21.84 5.98
CA GLU A 40 13.39 -22.99 6.73
C GLU A 40 13.31 -22.80 8.26
N SER A 41 13.88 -21.71 8.77
CA SER A 41 13.74 -21.32 10.18
C SER A 41 12.33 -20.83 10.51
N CYS A 42 11.53 -20.50 9.50
CA CYS A 42 10.14 -20.11 9.66
C CYS A 42 9.22 -21.33 9.80
N ASN A 43 8.40 -21.35 10.85
CA ASN A 43 7.37 -22.37 11.00
C ASN A 43 6.18 -22.12 10.05
N ALA A 44 5.27 -23.10 9.93
CA ALA A 44 4.15 -23.03 8.99
C ALA A 44 3.28 -21.76 9.13
N THR A 45 3.03 -21.29 10.36
CA THR A 45 2.21 -20.09 10.61
C THR A 45 2.97 -18.82 10.23
N GLN A 46 4.26 -18.76 10.51
CA GLN A 46 5.12 -17.66 10.06
C GLN A 46 5.18 -17.62 8.54
N THR A 47 5.39 -18.76 7.88
CA THR A 47 5.40 -18.85 6.42
C THR A 47 4.10 -18.33 5.80
N ILE A 48 2.93 -18.73 6.32
CA ILE A 48 1.64 -18.25 5.79
C ILE A 48 1.51 -16.72 5.92
N GLN A 49 1.91 -16.15 7.06
CA GLN A 49 1.88 -14.70 7.26
C GLN A 49 2.85 -13.97 6.34
N LEU A 50 4.06 -14.50 6.17
CA LEU A 50 5.07 -13.93 5.28
C LEU A 50 4.66 -14.02 3.81
N GLU A 51 4.02 -15.10 3.37
CA GLU A 51 3.49 -15.19 2.01
C GLU A 51 2.41 -14.12 1.76
N LYS A 52 1.50 -13.91 2.72
CA LYS A 52 0.54 -12.79 2.61
C LYS A 52 1.26 -11.44 2.62
N ALA A 53 2.26 -11.25 3.48
CA ALA A 53 3.02 -10.01 3.55
C ALA A 53 3.75 -9.72 2.23
N LEU A 54 4.32 -10.74 1.58
CA LEU A 54 4.93 -10.64 0.26
C LEU A 54 3.91 -10.27 -0.82
N ASP A 55 2.71 -10.84 -0.80
CA ASP A 55 1.64 -10.45 -1.72
C ASP A 55 1.18 -9.00 -1.50
N ASP A 56 1.06 -8.58 -0.25
CA ASP A 56 0.73 -7.19 0.11
C ASP A 56 1.86 -6.25 -0.35
N PHE A 57 3.13 -6.63 -0.17
CA PHE A 57 4.31 -5.89 -0.65
C PHE A 57 4.28 -5.68 -2.16
N GLU A 58 4.01 -6.74 -2.94
CA GLU A 58 3.92 -6.65 -4.40
C GLU A 58 2.80 -5.69 -4.81
N ARG A 59 1.66 -5.71 -4.11
CA ARG A 59 0.54 -4.80 -4.38
C ARG A 59 0.90 -3.35 -4.10
N PHE A 60 1.54 -3.07 -2.96
CA PHE A 60 2.00 -1.71 -2.63
C PHE A 60 3.02 -1.20 -3.65
N SER A 61 4.05 -2.00 -3.94
CA SER A 61 5.15 -1.59 -4.83
C SER A 61 4.66 -1.38 -6.27
N HIS A 62 3.88 -2.32 -6.82
CA HIS A 62 3.28 -2.13 -8.15
C HIS A 62 2.32 -0.95 -8.19
N ASN A 63 1.52 -0.73 -7.14
CA ASN A 63 0.62 0.42 -7.09
C ASN A 63 1.40 1.74 -7.05
N ALA A 64 2.43 1.85 -6.21
CA ALA A 64 3.27 3.03 -6.09
C ALA A 64 3.97 3.37 -7.41
N GLN A 65 4.60 2.37 -8.05
CA GLN A 65 5.19 2.49 -9.39
C GLN A 65 4.15 2.98 -10.41
N SER A 66 3.00 2.31 -10.44
CA SER A 66 1.89 2.63 -11.33
C SER A 66 1.33 4.03 -11.12
N TYR A 67 1.22 4.48 -9.87
CA TYR A 67 0.78 5.83 -9.51
C TYR A 67 1.76 6.84 -10.10
N LEU A 68 3.06 6.68 -9.81
CA LEU A 68 4.12 7.56 -10.32
C LEU A 68 4.15 7.63 -11.85
N GLN A 69 3.84 6.53 -12.55
CA GLN A 69 3.83 6.53 -14.03
C GLN A 69 2.58 7.19 -14.64
N ARG A 70 1.47 7.23 -13.91
CA ARG A 70 0.19 7.78 -14.39
C ARG A 70 -0.05 9.22 -13.95
N ALA A 71 0.49 9.59 -12.81
CA ALA A 71 0.38 10.94 -12.26
C ALA A 71 1.06 11.96 -13.17
N GLY A 72 0.44 13.14 -13.27
CA GLY A 72 1.01 14.27 -14.00
C GLY A 72 2.18 14.91 -13.24
N THR A 73 2.80 15.91 -13.85
CA THR A 73 3.93 16.66 -13.26
C THR A 73 3.51 17.65 -12.17
N GLU A 74 2.21 17.79 -11.91
CA GLU A 74 1.61 18.71 -10.93
C GLU A 74 0.82 17.94 -9.85
N ASP A 75 1.13 16.64 -9.68
CA ASP A 75 0.45 15.80 -8.69
C ASP A 75 0.90 16.13 -7.27
N GLU A 76 -0.05 16.54 -6.43
CA GLU A 76 0.22 17.01 -5.06
C GLU A 76 0.85 15.92 -4.19
N LEU A 77 0.51 14.64 -4.40
CA LEU A 77 1.09 13.54 -3.66
C LEU A 77 2.57 13.33 -4.02
N ILE A 78 2.91 13.50 -5.30
CA ILE A 78 4.30 13.44 -5.75
C ILE A 78 5.09 14.62 -5.17
N ASP A 79 4.55 15.83 -5.26
CA ASP A 79 5.18 17.03 -4.71
C ASP A 79 5.41 16.91 -3.20
N LYS A 80 4.46 16.31 -2.46
CA LYS A 80 4.54 16.05 -1.02
C LYS A 80 5.75 15.20 -0.63
N TYR A 81 6.02 14.11 -1.35
CA TYR A 81 7.07 13.13 -0.98
C TYR A 81 8.38 13.31 -1.73
N PHE A 82 8.35 13.87 -2.93
CA PHE A 82 9.50 13.92 -3.83
C PHE A 82 9.88 15.35 -4.24
N GLY A 83 9.16 16.35 -3.73
CA GLY A 83 9.41 17.76 -4.00
C GLY A 83 8.87 18.21 -5.36
N SER A 84 8.81 19.53 -5.53
CA SER A 84 8.21 20.18 -6.71
C SER A 84 8.94 19.89 -8.03
N SER A 85 8.36 20.38 -9.14
CA SER A 85 8.89 20.34 -10.51
C SER A 85 10.33 20.84 -10.72
N SER A 86 11.01 21.35 -9.69
CA SER A 86 12.45 21.63 -9.68
C SER A 86 13.33 20.38 -9.62
N ASN A 87 12.79 19.21 -9.25
CA ASN A 87 13.48 17.92 -9.22
C ASN A 87 12.68 16.85 -10.00
N PRO A 88 12.40 17.08 -11.30
CA PRO A 88 11.52 16.20 -12.09
C PRO A 88 12.07 14.77 -12.24
N GLU A 89 13.36 14.55 -11.94
CA GLU A 89 13.99 13.23 -11.93
C GLU A 89 13.55 12.34 -10.75
N ASN A 90 13.05 12.91 -9.65
CA ASN A 90 12.71 12.12 -8.47
C ASN A 90 11.56 11.14 -8.72
N GLN A 91 10.55 11.56 -9.46
CA GLN A 91 9.42 10.72 -9.84
C GLN A 91 9.85 9.47 -10.64
N PRO A 92 10.58 9.59 -11.77
CA PRO A 92 11.06 8.41 -12.48
C PRO A 92 12.09 7.59 -11.70
N VAL A 93 12.91 8.19 -10.83
CA VAL A 93 13.82 7.46 -9.93
C VAL A 93 13.03 6.59 -8.95
N ALA A 94 12.06 7.16 -8.23
CA ALA A 94 11.22 6.42 -7.31
C ALA A 94 10.44 5.29 -8.01
N ALA A 95 9.91 5.56 -9.21
CA ALA A 95 9.22 4.55 -10.01
C ALA A 95 10.16 3.40 -10.40
N GLY A 96 11.41 3.72 -10.76
CA GLY A 96 12.46 2.74 -11.04
C GLY A 96 12.81 1.89 -9.80
N ILE A 97 12.90 2.51 -8.62
CA ILE A 97 13.17 1.79 -7.37
C ILE A 97 12.03 0.83 -7.04
N PHE A 98 10.76 1.23 -7.16
CA PHE A 98 9.63 0.31 -6.98
C PHE A 98 9.60 -0.82 -8.01
N ALA A 99 10.03 -0.54 -9.25
CA ALA A 99 10.22 -1.58 -10.27
C ALA A 99 11.31 -2.57 -9.84
N SER A 100 12.47 -2.10 -9.37
CA SER A 100 13.54 -2.97 -8.88
C SER A 100 13.12 -3.77 -7.64
N LEU A 101 12.35 -3.17 -6.73
CA LEU A 101 11.77 -3.86 -5.58
C LEU A 101 10.85 -5.01 -5.99
N SER A 102 9.94 -4.79 -6.95
CA SER A 102 8.94 -5.79 -7.37
C SER A 102 9.53 -6.81 -8.35
N ASP A 103 10.13 -6.31 -9.44
CA ASP A 103 10.56 -7.12 -10.59
C ASP A 103 12.05 -7.50 -10.55
N GLY A 104 12.85 -6.87 -9.68
CA GLY A 104 14.29 -7.13 -9.62
C GLY A 104 14.63 -8.54 -9.16
N ASP A 105 15.83 -9.00 -9.50
CA ASP A 105 16.33 -10.31 -9.10
C ASP A 105 16.55 -10.40 -7.58
N LYS A 106 15.99 -11.45 -6.97
CA LYS A 106 16.07 -11.74 -5.54
C LYS A 106 16.73 -13.10 -5.29
N ALA A 107 17.43 -13.65 -6.28
CA ALA A 107 18.16 -14.90 -6.12
C ALA A 107 19.09 -14.86 -4.90
N GLY A 108 18.95 -15.86 -4.02
CA GLY A 108 19.71 -15.97 -2.78
C GLY A 108 19.26 -15.04 -1.64
N ALA A 109 18.32 -14.13 -1.88
CA ALA A 109 17.75 -13.31 -0.83
C ALA A 109 16.66 -14.07 -0.05
N SER A 110 16.64 -13.89 1.28
CA SER A 110 15.69 -14.61 2.14
C SER A 110 15.19 -13.81 3.36
N LEU A 111 13.95 -14.14 3.75
CA LEU A 111 13.37 -13.80 5.03
C LEU A 111 13.61 -14.95 6.02
N ARG A 112 14.14 -14.62 7.20
CA ARG A 112 14.46 -15.56 8.27
C ARG A 112 13.59 -15.32 9.49
N CYS A 113 13.26 -16.38 10.22
CA CYS A 113 12.50 -16.32 11.48
C CYS A 113 13.30 -16.75 12.71
N ASP A 114 14.55 -17.17 12.53
CA ASP A 114 15.53 -17.32 13.59
C ASP A 114 16.29 -16.00 13.80
N ASP A 115 16.95 -15.87 14.95
CA ASP A 115 17.72 -14.68 15.35
C ASP A 115 19.22 -15.00 15.42
N PRO A 116 19.89 -15.24 14.27
CA PRO A 116 21.29 -15.66 14.24
C PRO A 116 22.25 -14.60 14.81
N ASP A 117 21.87 -13.32 14.76
CA ASP A 117 22.67 -12.21 15.27
C ASP A 117 22.28 -11.81 16.71
N GLY A 118 21.22 -12.40 17.28
CA GLY A 118 20.75 -12.14 18.65
C GLY A 118 20.10 -10.77 18.84
N LEU A 119 19.81 -10.04 17.76
CA LEU A 119 19.32 -8.65 17.84
C LEU A 119 17.82 -8.59 18.12
N CYS A 120 17.04 -9.59 17.72
CA CYS A 120 15.64 -9.66 18.13
C CYS A 120 15.53 -9.84 19.64
N ALA A 121 16.32 -10.75 20.20
CA ALA A 121 16.34 -10.98 21.64
C ALA A 121 16.93 -9.80 22.43
N LEU A 122 17.95 -9.12 21.89
CA LEU A 122 18.57 -7.97 22.54
C LEU A 122 17.64 -6.75 22.60
N TYR A 123 16.81 -6.56 21.56
CA TYR A 123 15.88 -5.43 21.42
C TYR A 123 14.41 -5.89 21.45
N ASP A 124 14.12 -6.84 22.33
CA ASP A 124 12.79 -7.43 22.47
C ASP A 124 11.72 -6.37 22.75
N GLY A 125 10.59 -6.46 22.05
CA GLY A 125 9.51 -5.47 22.06
C GLY A 125 9.78 -4.17 21.29
N TYR A 126 10.99 -3.96 20.74
CA TYR A 126 11.34 -2.78 19.95
C TYR A 126 11.66 -3.11 18.49
N TYR A 127 12.38 -4.22 18.25
CA TYR A 127 12.74 -4.62 16.89
C TYR A 127 11.66 -5.52 16.31
N ALA A 128 11.01 -5.03 15.25
CA ALA A 128 10.16 -5.86 14.40
C ALA A 128 11.02 -6.78 13.50
N GLY A 129 12.30 -6.47 13.32
CA GLY A 129 13.24 -7.24 12.51
C GLY A 129 14.36 -6.36 11.99
N HIS A 130 15.33 -6.97 11.31
CA HIS A 130 16.54 -6.28 10.89
C HIS A 130 17.18 -6.93 9.65
N HIS A 131 17.91 -6.15 8.88
CA HIS A 131 18.85 -6.66 7.88
C HIS A 131 20.12 -7.14 8.58
N ARG A 132 20.68 -8.28 8.15
CA ARG A 132 21.87 -8.87 8.81
C ARG A 132 23.19 -8.17 8.47
N GLY A 133 23.18 -7.14 7.62
CA GLY A 133 24.37 -6.38 7.24
C GLY A 133 25.45 -7.28 6.66
N THR A 134 26.68 -7.16 7.15
CA THR A 134 27.81 -7.97 6.67
C THR A 134 27.74 -9.45 7.06
N ASN A 135 26.90 -9.83 8.04
CA ASN A 135 26.78 -11.22 8.48
C ASN A 135 25.88 -12.07 7.54
N GLY A 136 25.06 -11.41 6.72
CA GLY A 136 24.15 -12.01 5.76
C GLY A 136 23.54 -10.94 4.87
N THR A 137 24.30 -10.45 3.88
CA THR A 137 23.93 -9.26 3.09
C THR A 137 22.63 -9.41 2.29
N LEU A 138 22.19 -10.65 2.05
CA LEU A 138 20.95 -10.97 1.35
C LEU A 138 19.85 -11.49 2.29
N GLU A 139 20.06 -11.41 3.60
CA GLU A 139 19.15 -11.98 4.59
C GLU A 139 18.53 -10.90 5.46
N THR A 140 17.21 -11.00 5.64
CA THR A 140 16.44 -10.16 6.56
C THR A 140 15.82 -11.04 7.63
N VAL A 141 16.03 -10.69 8.89
CA VAL A 141 15.41 -11.34 10.04
C VAL A 141 14.07 -10.67 10.37
N ILE A 142 13.05 -11.49 10.60
CA ILE A 142 11.73 -11.09 11.09
C ILE A 142 11.62 -11.51 12.56
N CYS A 143 11.51 -10.53 13.46
CA CYS A 143 11.32 -10.78 14.89
C CYS A 143 9.83 -11.00 15.22
N ASP A 144 9.55 -11.60 16.38
CA ASP A 144 8.19 -11.92 16.84
C ASP A 144 7.25 -10.71 16.86
N LEU A 145 7.76 -9.53 17.23
CA LEU A 145 7.00 -8.29 17.22
C LEU A 145 6.33 -7.98 15.86
N SER A 146 6.92 -8.39 14.74
CA SER A 146 6.27 -8.23 13.44
C SER A 146 4.96 -9.01 13.36
N TYR A 147 4.96 -10.27 13.80
CA TYR A 147 3.77 -11.13 13.77
C TYR A 147 2.67 -10.68 14.71
N GLU A 148 3.02 -9.94 15.76
CA GLU A 148 2.05 -9.44 16.74
C GLU A 148 1.45 -8.09 16.35
N THR A 149 2.22 -7.22 15.70
CA THR A 149 1.85 -5.80 15.54
C THR A 149 1.55 -5.39 14.12
N ARG A 150 2.09 -6.10 13.12
CA ARG A 150 1.95 -5.70 11.72
C ARG A 150 0.53 -5.97 11.23
N LYS A 151 -0.03 -4.98 10.55
CA LYS A 151 -1.37 -4.98 9.99
C LYS A 151 -1.34 -5.45 8.53
N PRO A 152 -2.39 -6.14 8.07
CA PRO A 152 -2.51 -6.50 6.67
C PRO A 152 -3.02 -5.31 5.83
N ILE A 153 -2.85 -5.38 4.51
CA ILE A 153 -3.14 -4.28 3.56
C ILE A 153 -4.58 -3.73 3.64
N GLU A 154 -5.55 -4.57 3.96
CA GLU A 154 -6.96 -4.20 4.08
C GLU A 154 -7.26 -3.30 5.30
N GLN A 155 -6.29 -3.09 6.19
CA GLN A 155 -6.41 -2.16 7.32
C GLN A 155 -5.87 -0.75 7.00
N VAL A 156 -5.36 -0.48 5.80
CA VAL A 156 -4.96 0.87 5.41
C VAL A 156 -6.18 1.79 5.44
N CYS A 157 -6.07 2.93 6.13
CA CYS A 157 -7.16 3.87 6.43
C CYS A 157 -8.35 3.30 7.24
N ALA A 158 -8.28 2.03 7.68
CA ALA A 158 -9.34 1.44 8.49
C ALA A 158 -9.15 1.82 9.97
N LEU A 159 -10.26 1.78 10.72
CA LEU A 159 -10.25 1.97 12.18
C LEU A 159 -9.60 3.30 12.63
N GLY A 160 -9.69 4.35 11.80
CA GLY A 160 -9.16 5.68 12.09
C GLY A 160 -7.65 5.82 11.92
N HIS A 161 -6.96 4.87 11.28
CA HIS A 161 -5.56 5.05 10.98
C HIS A 161 -5.36 6.12 9.88
N LEU A 162 -4.44 7.05 10.12
CA LEU A 162 -4.03 8.06 9.15
C LEU A 162 -2.61 7.78 8.64
N VAL A 163 -2.31 8.18 7.40
CA VAL A 163 -0.95 7.98 6.82
C VAL A 163 0.13 8.75 7.59
N PRO A 164 -0.09 10.00 8.03
CA PRO A 164 0.86 10.74 8.86
C PRO A 164 1.14 10.11 10.23
N ASP A 165 0.37 9.10 10.66
CA ASP A 165 0.62 8.41 11.93
C ASP A 165 2.03 7.77 11.92
N ASP A 166 2.65 7.75 13.10
CA ASP A 166 4.09 7.65 13.33
C ASP A 166 4.84 6.40 12.77
N GLN A 167 4.17 5.45 12.10
CA GLN A 167 4.84 4.25 11.58
C GLN A 167 4.19 3.69 10.30
N ALA A 168 4.62 4.16 9.11
CA ALA A 168 4.25 3.51 7.83
C ALA A 168 4.56 2.00 7.81
N GLY A 169 5.65 1.59 8.47
CA GLY A 169 6.04 0.17 8.61
C GLY A 169 5.04 -0.68 9.41
N LYS A 170 3.98 -0.11 10.00
CA LYS A 170 2.93 -0.86 10.68
C LYS A 170 2.21 -1.84 9.76
N PHE A 171 2.21 -1.62 8.44
CA PHE A 171 1.66 -2.58 7.49
C PHE A 171 2.73 -3.55 6.98
N TRP A 172 2.40 -4.84 6.96
CA TRP A 172 3.30 -5.90 6.54
C TRP A 172 4.01 -5.62 5.22
N GLY A 173 3.26 -5.34 4.15
CA GLY A 173 3.83 -5.09 2.83
C GLY A 173 4.68 -3.81 2.77
N ILE A 174 4.32 -2.77 3.52
CA ILE A 174 5.10 -1.53 3.61
C ILE A 174 6.40 -1.74 4.39
N ASP A 175 6.39 -2.52 5.47
CA ASP A 175 7.61 -2.88 6.21
C ASP A 175 8.63 -3.59 5.31
N LEU A 176 8.14 -4.46 4.42
CA LEU A 176 8.99 -5.18 3.47
C LEU A 176 9.62 -4.27 2.42
N ILE A 177 8.99 -3.16 2.01
CA ILE A 177 9.60 -2.16 1.10
C ILE A 177 10.95 -1.70 1.66
N HIS A 178 10.96 -1.26 2.93
CA HIS A 178 12.17 -0.80 3.60
C HIS A 178 13.19 -1.91 3.76
N ARG A 179 12.77 -3.09 4.23
CA ARG A 179 13.70 -4.22 4.44
C ARG A 179 14.37 -4.65 3.16
N PHE A 180 13.61 -4.68 2.06
CA PHE A 180 14.16 -5.05 0.76
C PHE A 180 15.01 -3.94 0.18
N SER A 181 14.78 -2.68 0.53
CA SER A 181 15.70 -1.58 0.21
C SER A 181 17.09 -1.73 0.83
N HIS A 182 17.25 -2.47 1.94
CA HIS A 182 18.58 -2.79 2.48
C HIS A 182 19.34 -3.84 1.67
N LEU A 183 18.66 -4.62 0.82
CA LEU A 183 19.28 -5.71 0.06
C LEU A 183 19.96 -5.13 -1.19
N PRO A 184 21.31 -5.24 -1.32
CA PRO A 184 22.02 -4.64 -2.45
C PRO A 184 21.57 -5.18 -3.81
N ILE A 185 21.17 -6.45 -3.87
CA ILE A 185 20.67 -7.08 -5.11
C ILE A 185 19.33 -6.48 -5.57
N VAL A 186 18.53 -5.94 -4.64
CA VAL A 186 17.18 -5.42 -4.91
C VAL A 186 17.20 -3.91 -5.16
N ALA A 187 17.92 -3.14 -4.34
CA ALA A 187 17.89 -1.67 -4.39
C ALA A 187 19.25 -1.02 -4.74
N GLY A 188 20.22 -1.82 -5.18
CA GLY A 188 21.53 -1.33 -5.67
C GLY A 188 22.43 -0.71 -4.58
N GLY A 189 22.01 -0.72 -3.31
CA GLY A 189 22.74 -0.13 -2.18
C GLY A 189 22.74 1.40 -2.14
N SER A 190 21.93 2.07 -2.96
CA SER A 190 21.86 3.54 -3.04
C SER A 190 20.67 4.13 -2.27
N VAL A 191 19.67 3.31 -1.94
CA VAL A 191 18.54 3.76 -1.11
C VAL A 191 18.99 3.75 0.36
N GLY A 192 18.80 4.86 1.08
CA GLY A 192 19.34 5.06 2.42
C GLY A 192 18.35 5.68 3.42
N HIS A 193 18.88 6.07 4.58
CA HIS A 193 18.16 6.69 5.69
C HIS A 193 18.47 8.18 5.81
N ALA A 194 18.01 8.97 4.84
CA ALA A 194 18.19 10.43 4.89
C ALA A 194 17.24 11.09 5.91
N ALA A 195 16.05 10.52 6.09
CA ALA A 195 15.06 10.94 7.08
C ALA A 195 14.15 9.77 7.47
N ASP A 196 13.90 9.56 8.76
CA ASP A 196 13.17 8.37 9.25
C ASP A 196 11.75 8.64 9.78
N GLU A 197 11.46 9.88 10.17
CA GLU A 197 10.16 10.29 10.71
C GLU A 197 9.33 11.02 9.66
N TYR A 198 8.00 10.92 9.75
CA TYR A 198 7.07 11.53 8.77
C TYR A 198 7.35 13.02 8.54
N GLU A 199 7.45 13.83 9.59
CA GLU A 199 7.72 15.26 9.40
C GLU A 199 9.09 15.53 8.76
N THR A 200 10.09 14.72 9.13
CA THR A 200 11.46 14.90 8.62
C THR A 200 11.62 14.51 7.15
N LEU A 201 10.87 13.51 6.66
CA LEU A 201 10.89 13.16 5.24
C LEU A 201 10.09 14.16 4.39
N ILE A 202 9.04 14.77 4.95
CA ILE A 202 8.32 15.85 4.27
C ILE A 202 9.21 17.09 4.18
N ASP A 203 9.96 17.40 5.24
CA ASP A 203 10.97 18.46 5.22
C ASP A 203 12.14 18.14 4.27
N LEU A 204 12.53 16.87 4.15
CA LEU A 204 13.50 16.42 3.16
C LEU A 204 13.02 16.71 1.74
N ALA A 205 11.77 16.38 1.40
CA ALA A 205 11.17 16.67 0.09
C ALA A 205 11.14 18.17 -0.24
N LYS A 206 10.88 19.03 0.77
CA LYS A 206 10.83 20.48 0.58
C LYS A 206 12.21 21.13 0.43
N ASN A 207 13.18 20.69 1.22
CA ASN A 207 14.44 21.41 1.39
C ASN A 207 15.65 20.71 0.75
N ASN A 208 15.56 19.41 0.49
CA ASN A 208 16.64 18.60 -0.07
C ASN A 208 16.07 17.46 -0.93
N ALA A 209 15.19 17.82 -1.86
CA ALA A 209 14.40 16.89 -2.66
C ALA A 209 15.24 15.83 -3.39
N SER A 210 16.48 16.14 -3.79
CA SER A 210 17.37 15.20 -4.50
C SER A 210 17.65 13.91 -3.71
N GLU A 211 17.52 13.93 -2.38
CA GLU A 211 17.66 12.76 -1.51
C GLU A 211 16.33 12.02 -1.28
N ALA A 212 15.19 12.68 -1.55
CA ALA A 212 13.88 12.16 -1.17
C ALA A 212 13.51 10.87 -1.92
N ALA A 213 13.82 10.79 -3.22
CA ALA A 213 13.59 9.59 -4.01
C ALA A 213 14.47 8.40 -3.59
N TRP A 214 15.60 8.67 -2.92
CA TRP A 214 16.54 7.68 -2.42
C TRP A 214 16.37 7.38 -0.93
N ASN A 215 15.38 7.97 -0.27
CA ASN A 215 15.13 7.74 1.14
C ASN A 215 14.12 6.59 1.34
N MET A 216 14.54 5.54 2.05
CA MET A 216 13.72 4.33 2.28
C MET A 216 12.36 4.66 2.90
N LYS A 217 12.34 5.58 3.86
CA LYS A 217 11.11 5.97 4.57
C LYS A 217 10.20 6.81 3.71
N THR A 218 10.74 7.71 2.87
CA THR A 218 9.94 8.40 1.86
C THR A 218 9.23 7.41 0.95
N LEU A 219 9.93 6.36 0.48
CA LEU A 219 9.32 5.31 -0.35
C LEU A 219 8.25 4.52 0.41
N GLN A 220 8.46 4.19 1.69
CA GLN A 220 7.44 3.52 2.53
C GLN A 220 6.16 4.36 2.64
N TYR A 221 6.30 5.63 3.04
CA TYR A 221 5.14 6.50 3.23
C TYR A 221 4.44 6.80 1.92
N PHE A 222 5.19 7.08 0.84
CA PHE A 222 4.60 7.27 -0.48
C PHE A 222 3.81 6.03 -0.95
N ALA A 223 4.35 4.82 -0.78
CA ALA A 223 3.64 3.60 -1.20
C ALA A 223 2.36 3.36 -0.40
N LEU A 224 2.38 3.67 0.89
CA LEU A 224 1.20 3.60 1.76
C LEU A 224 0.14 4.62 1.34
N ASP A 225 0.56 5.86 1.09
CA ASP A 225 -0.32 6.95 0.73
C ASP A 225 -0.91 6.79 -0.68
N ALA A 226 -0.07 6.37 -1.65
CA ALA A 226 -0.53 6.04 -2.99
C ALA A 226 -1.56 4.91 -2.96
N TRP A 227 -1.43 3.93 -2.06
CA TRP A 227 -2.45 2.90 -1.85
C TRP A 227 -3.72 3.48 -1.23
N ALA A 228 -3.59 4.37 -0.25
CA ALA A 228 -4.72 5.09 0.33
C ALA A 228 -5.52 5.84 -0.75
N HIS A 229 -4.85 6.64 -1.57
CA HIS A 229 -5.45 7.40 -2.68
C HIS A 229 -6.01 6.53 -3.80
N THR A 230 -5.48 5.31 -4.01
CA THR A 230 -5.93 4.46 -5.12
C THR A 230 -7.09 3.55 -4.71
N PHE A 231 -7.03 2.98 -3.51
CA PHE A 231 -7.92 1.88 -3.12
C PHE A 231 -8.66 2.08 -1.80
N ALA A 232 -8.02 2.64 -0.78
CA ALA A 232 -8.65 2.74 0.55
C ALA A 232 -9.67 3.88 0.61
N VAL A 233 -9.28 5.07 0.13
CA VAL A 233 -10.13 6.26 0.02
C VAL A 233 -9.84 6.92 -1.35
N PRO A 234 -10.46 6.41 -2.44
CA PRO A 234 -10.10 6.80 -3.80
C PRO A 234 -10.11 8.31 -4.05
N GLY A 235 -9.00 8.83 -4.58
CA GLY A 235 -8.80 10.23 -4.93
C GLY A 235 -8.47 11.17 -3.77
N VAL A 236 -8.64 10.73 -2.52
CA VAL A 236 -8.52 11.59 -1.32
C VAL A 236 -7.42 11.11 -0.37
N GLY A 237 -7.24 9.80 -0.21
CA GLY A 237 -6.33 9.25 0.80
C GLY A 237 -6.87 9.36 2.22
N CYS A 238 -6.00 9.20 3.22
CA CYS A 238 -6.37 9.32 4.63
C CYS A 238 -5.29 10.07 5.42
N ASP A 239 -4.93 11.25 4.93
CA ASP A 239 -3.99 12.15 5.61
C ASP A 239 -4.60 12.84 6.84
N GLU A 240 -5.91 13.04 6.81
CA GLU A 240 -6.66 13.66 7.88
C GLU A 240 -7.97 12.90 8.09
N TYR A 241 -8.52 12.99 9.30
CA TYR A 241 -9.88 12.56 9.51
C TYR A 241 -10.77 13.47 8.67
N ALA A 242 -11.53 12.89 7.74
CA ALA A 242 -12.63 13.62 7.13
C ALA A 242 -13.55 14.10 8.26
N ASP A 243 -13.60 15.42 8.47
CA ASP A 243 -14.68 16.02 9.24
C ASP A 243 -15.98 15.43 8.69
N SER A 244 -16.81 14.87 9.55
CA SER A 244 -18.01 14.09 9.17
C SER A 244 -19.05 14.86 8.35
N ALA A 245 -18.73 16.09 7.90
CA ALA A 245 -19.50 16.95 7.04
C ALA A 245 -19.25 16.75 5.52
N ASP A 246 -18.10 16.22 5.08
CA ASP A 246 -17.74 16.24 3.65
C ASP A 246 -18.05 14.95 2.86
N GLN A 247 -18.51 13.87 3.51
CA GLN A 247 -19.04 12.69 2.79
C GLN A 247 -20.43 12.92 2.16
N SER A 248 -20.99 14.13 2.25
CA SER A 248 -22.30 14.49 1.66
C SER A 248 -22.23 15.24 0.32
N LYS A 249 -21.04 15.56 -0.24
CA LYS A 249 -20.95 16.36 -1.49
C LYS A 249 -21.04 15.54 -2.79
N SER A 250 -21.82 14.46 -2.79
CA SER A 250 -22.39 13.94 -4.05
C SER A 250 -23.72 14.64 -4.28
N THR A 251 -23.70 15.80 -4.95
CA THR A 251 -24.91 16.56 -5.30
C THR A 251 -25.86 15.70 -6.15
N PRO A 252 -27.05 15.31 -5.65
CA PRO A 252 -28.07 14.69 -6.48
C PRO A 252 -28.72 15.78 -7.34
N THR A 253 -28.97 15.46 -8.61
CA THR A 253 -29.80 16.29 -9.52
C THR A 253 -31.19 16.49 -8.91
N PRO A 254 -31.79 17.70 -8.93
CA PRO A 254 -33.06 17.96 -8.27
C PRO A 254 -34.18 17.15 -8.94
N THR A 255 -34.74 16.20 -8.19
CA THR A 255 -36.00 15.53 -8.49
C THR A 255 -37.14 16.41 -7.96
N PRO A 256 -38.26 16.58 -8.70
CA PRO A 256 -39.37 17.40 -8.23
C PRO A 256 -39.99 16.87 -6.93
N GLU A 257 -40.31 17.80 -6.05
CA GLU A 257 -40.87 17.63 -4.71
C GLU A 257 -42.22 16.87 -4.73
N PRO A 258 -42.37 15.76 -3.99
CA PRO A 258 -43.66 15.12 -3.76
C PRO A 258 -44.39 15.75 -2.55
N GLU A 259 -45.71 15.87 -2.67
CA GLU A 259 -46.61 16.33 -1.60
C GLU A 259 -46.52 15.48 -0.32
N PRO A 260 -46.75 16.07 0.88
CA PRO A 260 -46.62 15.36 2.14
C PRO A 260 -47.72 14.31 2.33
N SER A 261 -47.30 13.06 2.58
CA SER A 261 -48.15 11.98 3.08
C SER A 261 -48.05 11.87 4.61
N PRO A 262 -49.08 11.33 5.29
CA PRO A 262 -49.17 11.32 6.76
C PRO A 262 -48.02 10.51 7.40
N THR A 263 -47.54 11.00 8.53
CA THR A 263 -46.56 10.32 9.40
C THR A 263 -47.20 9.11 10.07
N ASP A 264 -46.83 7.92 9.62
CA ASP A 264 -46.91 6.69 10.41
C ASP A 264 -45.56 6.48 11.13
N ASP A 265 -45.62 6.07 12.39
CA ASP A 265 -44.44 5.81 13.23
C ASP A 265 -43.47 4.83 12.55
N ALA A 266 -42.16 5.14 12.61
CA ALA A 266 -41.12 4.32 11.99
C ALA A 266 -41.13 2.88 12.55
N PRO A 267 -41.03 1.85 11.69
CA PRO A 267 -41.03 0.46 12.13
C PRO A 267 -39.82 0.17 13.03
N LEU A 268 -40.10 -0.42 14.20
CA LEU A 268 -39.07 -0.95 15.10
C LEU A 268 -38.45 -2.21 14.48
N LEU A 269 -37.13 -2.19 14.28
CA LEU A 269 -36.33 -3.36 13.92
C LEU A 269 -35.82 -4.03 15.19
N CYS A 270 -36.44 -5.16 15.53
CA CYS A 270 -36.06 -5.97 16.68
C CYS A 270 -35.29 -7.23 16.24
N HIS A 271 -34.26 -7.60 16.99
CA HIS A 271 -33.61 -8.91 16.85
C HIS A 271 -33.32 -9.53 18.22
N THR A 272 -33.34 -10.86 18.27
CA THR A 272 -33.15 -11.63 19.50
C THR A 272 -31.85 -12.41 19.44
N HIS A 273 -31.05 -12.31 20.49
CA HIS A 273 -29.82 -13.07 20.67
C HIS A 273 -30.11 -14.49 21.16
N ALA A 274 -29.14 -15.40 21.02
CA ALA A 274 -29.28 -16.79 21.46
C ALA A 274 -29.47 -16.96 22.99
N ASN A 275 -29.14 -15.93 23.78
CA ASN A 275 -29.39 -15.86 25.23
C ASN A 275 -30.82 -15.37 25.58
N GLY A 276 -31.66 -15.06 24.58
CA GLY A 276 -33.03 -14.59 24.75
C GLY A 276 -33.17 -13.08 24.93
N GLU A 277 -32.08 -12.32 24.80
CA GLU A 277 -32.10 -10.85 24.89
C GLU A 277 -32.58 -10.24 23.56
N GLU A 278 -33.53 -9.31 23.61
CA GLU A 278 -34.11 -8.65 22.44
C GLU A 278 -33.69 -7.17 22.41
N HIS A 279 -33.17 -6.74 21.26
CA HIS A 279 -32.77 -5.35 21.00
C HIS A 279 -33.62 -4.80 19.86
N CYS A 280 -34.29 -3.67 20.11
CA CYS A 280 -35.08 -2.96 19.12
C CYS A 280 -34.52 -1.55 18.88
N THR A 281 -34.34 -1.19 17.62
CA THR A 281 -34.04 0.19 17.22
C THR A 281 -35.09 0.69 16.25
N THR A 282 -35.38 1.99 16.27
CA THR A 282 -36.19 2.62 15.23
C THR A 282 -35.38 2.64 13.94
N ALA A 283 -35.97 2.16 12.84
CA ALA A 283 -35.38 2.37 11.52
C ALA A 283 -35.31 3.89 11.26
N GLU A 284 -34.11 4.45 11.14
CA GLU A 284 -33.94 5.81 10.58
C GLU A 284 -34.39 5.84 9.11
#